data_AF-A0A1Y3BQD5-F1
#
_entry.id   AF-A0A1Y3BQD5-F1
#
_cell.length_a   1.000
_cell.length_b   1.000
_cell.length_c   1.000
_cell.angle_alpha   90.00
_cell.angle_beta   90.00
_cell.angle_gamma   90.00
#
_symmetry.space_group_name_H-M   'P 1'
#
loop_
_entity.id
_entity.type
_entity.pdbx_description
1 polymer ?
#
loop_
_entity_poly.entity_id
_entity_poly.type
_entity_poly.pdbx_seq_one_letter_code
_entity_poly.pdbx_strand_id
1 'polypeptide(L)'
;MSVEKGLKELNDVVVLRKRAANLLSISELYKVEDQIVDQVFEALGELYFNQLRPFLRMRELSLQRIDQLEAIIECKHLGPKIKRQAEMDREEHREYLLSASSAIQQLYVDYFGRMVGILAGQVARAVADQKRYGRNAIERTGASNRLDRLRRQLCQKRIEHLNCRKSILQTSDHDKQQLIQLRLDILVERQSSLRLDLAQLLVKDQSSDFDAIDFYDAVESPEHFYLIDKQMASQNEMVRAEISRLKEKMARNAQQQARLRLELAKLQIRSKDQISQPSSLSRDDKTKLQRFRRETFIRLKRYRMKQMLHEQQFDSDSEGEFHDCIDDTLKPITQ
;
A
#
# COMPACT_ATOMS: atom_id res chain seq x y z
N MET A 1 17.60 6.90 6.29
CA MET A 1 17.03 7.73 7.40
C MET A 1 16.12 6.82 8.24
N SER A 2 16.07 6.93 9.57
CA SER A 2 15.06 6.17 10.35
C SER A 2 13.66 6.75 10.12
N VAL A 3 12.65 5.89 9.94
CA VAL A 3 11.24 6.29 9.74
C VAL A 3 10.76 7.26 10.83
N GLU A 4 11.13 7.01 12.09
CA GLU A 4 10.75 7.87 13.21
C GLU A 4 11.36 9.26 13.13
N LYS A 5 12.59 9.35 12.62
CA LYS A 5 13.27 10.63 12.40
C LYS A 5 12.54 11.44 11.33
N GLY A 6 12.22 10.83 10.19
CA GLY A 6 11.49 11.51 9.11
C GLY A 6 10.06 11.93 9.52
N LEU A 7 9.38 11.14 10.37
CA LEU A 7 8.07 11.53 10.92
C LEU A 7 8.16 12.71 11.90
N LYS A 8 9.24 12.80 12.68
CA LYS A 8 9.51 13.96 13.54
C LYS A 8 9.76 15.21 12.70
N GLU A 9 10.63 15.13 11.70
CA GLU A 9 10.92 16.22 10.77
C GLU A 9 9.65 16.69 10.03
N LEU A 10 8.78 15.75 9.63
CA LEU A 10 7.49 16.08 9.03
C LEU A 10 6.58 16.85 10.00
N ASN A 11 6.53 16.44 11.27
CA ASN A 11 5.78 17.16 12.30
C ASN A 11 6.34 18.56 12.55
N ASP A 12 7.65 18.73 12.53
CA ASP A 12 8.29 20.04 12.68
C ASP A 12 7.90 20.97 11.53
N VAL A 13 7.90 20.48 10.29
CA VAL A 13 7.40 21.24 9.13
C VAL A 13 5.92 21.60 9.27
N VAL A 14 5.09 20.69 9.79
CA VAL A 14 3.68 20.98 10.06
C VAL A 14 3.52 22.07 11.13
N VAL A 15 4.38 22.09 12.16
CA VAL A 15 4.38 23.16 13.18
C VAL A 15 4.83 24.49 12.57
N LEU A 16 5.89 24.49 11.76
CA LEU A 16 6.38 25.68 11.05
C LEU A 16 5.30 26.25 10.12
N ARG A 17 4.57 25.40 9.40
CA ARG A 17 3.45 25.79 8.54
C ARG A 17 2.35 26.54 9.29
N LYS A 18 2.03 26.13 10.53
CA LYS A 18 1.03 26.85 11.34
C LYS A 18 1.46 28.27 11.68
N ARG A 19 2.77 28.53 11.75
CA ARG A 19 3.35 29.85 12.04
C ARG A 19 3.57 30.71 10.79
N ALA A 20 3.45 30.11 9.59
CA ALA A 20 3.63 30.84 8.34
C ALA A 20 2.49 31.84 8.09
N ALA A 21 2.86 33.10 7.88
CA ALA A 21 1.92 34.20 7.65
C ALA A 21 1.47 34.31 6.18
N ASN A 22 2.35 33.96 5.23
CA ASN A 22 2.20 34.29 3.82
C ASN A 22 2.16 33.05 2.92
N LEU A 23 1.43 33.14 1.81
CA LEU A 23 1.30 32.05 0.83
C LEU A 23 2.65 31.64 0.20
N LEU A 24 3.56 32.60 -0.03
CA LEU A 24 4.90 32.31 -0.58
C LEU A 24 5.72 31.42 0.36
N SER A 25 5.74 31.73 1.66
CA SER A 25 6.43 30.91 2.66
C SER A 25 5.84 29.49 2.75
N ILE A 26 4.54 29.33 2.55
CA ILE A 26 3.89 28.01 2.51
C ILE A 26 4.29 27.25 1.25
N SER A 27 4.42 27.93 0.11
CA SER A 27 4.86 27.32 -1.15
C SER A 27 6.28 26.75 -1.05
N GLU A 28 7.19 27.43 -0.34
CA GLU A 28 8.52 26.91 -0.06
C GLU A 28 8.47 25.70 0.87
N LEU A 29 7.67 25.77 1.93
CA LEU A 29 7.46 24.64 2.86
C LEU A 29 6.84 23.41 2.17
N TYR A 30 6.10 23.57 1.08
CA TYR A 30 5.61 22.43 0.29
C TYR A 30 6.73 21.61 -0.34
N LYS A 31 7.78 22.26 -0.83
CA LYS A 31 8.94 21.56 -1.41
C LYS A 31 9.65 20.74 -0.35
N VAL A 32 9.84 21.33 0.84
CA VAL A 32 10.45 20.65 2.00
C VAL A 32 9.56 19.51 2.49
N GLU A 33 8.25 19.72 2.60
CA GLU A 33 7.28 18.68 2.99
C GLU A 33 7.30 17.50 2.01
N ASP A 34 7.37 17.76 0.70
CA ASP A 34 7.43 16.71 -0.32
C ASP A 34 8.73 15.91 -0.21
N GLN A 35 9.88 16.59 -0.06
CA GLN A 35 11.19 15.93 0.10
C GLN A 35 11.25 15.03 1.34
N ILE A 36 10.75 15.51 2.49
CA ILE A 36 10.72 14.71 3.72
C ILE A 36 9.79 13.50 3.54
N VAL A 37 8.64 13.68 2.89
CA VAL A 37 7.73 12.55 2.65
C VAL A 37 8.34 11.50 1.73
N ASP A 38 9.06 11.91 0.68
CA ASP A 38 9.78 10.98 -0.20
C ASP A 38 10.83 10.20 0.60
N GLN A 39 11.62 10.86 1.45
CA GLN A 39 12.59 10.20 2.34
C GLN A 39 11.92 9.27 3.36
N VAL A 40 10.74 9.63 3.88
CA VAL A 40 9.95 8.77 4.76
C VAL A 40 9.44 7.54 3.99
N PHE A 41 9.05 7.68 2.73
CA PHE A 41 8.62 6.54 1.90
C PHE A 41 9.77 5.60 1.57
N GLU A 42 10.96 6.13 1.26
CA GLU A 42 12.16 5.32 1.09
C GLU A 42 12.49 4.53 2.36
N ALA A 43 12.53 5.22 3.52
CA ALA A 43 12.78 4.59 4.81
C ALA A 43 11.70 3.55 5.19
N LEU A 44 10.43 3.82 4.89
CA LEU A 44 9.34 2.86 5.08
C LEU A 44 9.54 1.65 4.16
N GLY A 45 9.92 1.86 2.90
CA GLY A 45 10.21 0.80 1.95
C GLY A 45 11.29 -0.14 2.47
N GLU A 46 12.41 0.40 2.95
CA GLU A 46 13.50 -0.38 3.55
C GLU A 46 13.06 -1.15 4.78
N LEU A 47 12.33 -0.50 5.70
CA LEU A 47 11.82 -1.13 6.91
C LEU A 47 10.92 -2.33 6.59
N TYR A 48 9.94 -2.13 5.71
CA TYR A 48 9.00 -3.20 5.35
C TYR A 48 9.66 -4.29 4.52
N PHE A 49 10.63 -3.95 3.66
CA PHE A 49 11.42 -4.95 2.95
C PHE A 49 12.19 -5.87 3.90
N ASN A 50 12.83 -5.29 4.92
CA ASN A 50 13.55 -6.04 5.95
C ASN A 50 12.59 -6.92 6.78
N GLN A 51 11.41 -6.41 7.12
CA GLN A 51 10.38 -7.18 7.83
C GLN A 51 9.77 -8.31 6.98
N LEU A 52 9.69 -8.13 5.66
CA LEU A 52 9.07 -9.07 4.73
C LEU A 52 9.97 -10.29 4.45
N ARG A 53 11.29 -10.06 4.38
CA ARG A 53 12.31 -11.05 4.04
C ARG A 53 12.20 -12.39 4.81
N PRO A 54 12.08 -12.44 6.15
CA PRO A 54 11.97 -13.71 6.87
C PRO A 54 10.72 -14.51 6.49
N PHE A 55 9.59 -13.84 6.23
CA PHE A 55 8.37 -14.53 5.84
C PHE A 55 8.42 -15.04 4.39
N LEU A 56 9.05 -14.29 3.48
CA LEU A 56 9.31 -14.78 2.12
C LEU A 56 10.17 -16.03 2.15
N ARG A 57 11.24 -16.00 2.96
CA ARG A 57 12.13 -17.16 3.11
C ARG A 57 11.40 -18.36 3.71
N MET A 58 10.61 -18.15 4.77
CA MET A 58 9.79 -19.20 5.37
C MET A 58 8.81 -19.80 4.36
N ARG A 59 8.15 -18.96 3.55
CA ARG A 59 7.23 -19.40 2.51
C ARG A 59 7.91 -20.29 1.47
N GLU A 60 9.09 -19.89 1.00
CA GLU A 60 9.87 -20.65 0.01
C GLU A 60 10.34 -22.00 0.57
N LEU A 61 10.91 -22.00 1.78
CA LEU A 61 11.38 -23.23 2.42
C LEU A 61 10.23 -24.21 2.69
N SER A 62 9.09 -23.71 3.16
CA SER A 62 7.90 -24.54 3.38
C SER A 62 7.39 -25.17 2.08
N LEU A 63 7.34 -24.40 0.97
CA LEU A 63 6.93 -24.94 -0.33
C LEU A 63 7.87 -26.05 -0.81
N GLN A 64 9.18 -25.80 -0.81
CA GLN A 64 10.17 -26.80 -1.20
C GLN A 64 10.06 -28.07 -0.36
N ARG A 65 9.79 -27.92 0.94
CA ARG A 65 9.66 -29.05 1.85
C ARG A 65 8.37 -29.82 1.64
N ILE A 66 7.25 -29.15 1.35
CA ILE A 66 6.00 -29.80 0.96
C ILE A 66 6.21 -30.64 -0.30
N ASP A 67 6.86 -30.09 -1.33
CA ASP A 67 7.11 -30.81 -2.59
C ASP A 67 7.95 -32.08 -2.36
N GLN A 68 8.99 -31.98 -1.52
CA GLN A 68 9.81 -33.14 -1.14
C GLN A 68 9.01 -34.21 -0.40
N LEU A 69 8.16 -33.79 0.54
CA LEU A 69 7.34 -34.71 1.34
C LEU A 69 6.25 -35.36 0.49
N GLU A 70 5.67 -34.65 -0.48
CA GLU A 70 4.72 -35.21 -1.45
C GLU A 70 5.38 -36.29 -2.31
N ALA A 71 6.60 -36.07 -2.79
CA ALA A 71 7.36 -37.11 -3.50
C ALA A 71 7.58 -38.36 -2.62
N ILE A 72 7.84 -38.20 -1.33
CA ILE A 72 8.01 -39.31 -0.37
C ILE A 72 6.68 -40.06 -0.15
N ILE A 73 5.57 -39.35 -0.05
CA ILE A 73 4.23 -39.95 0.13
C ILE A 73 3.84 -40.77 -1.11
N GLU A 74 4.12 -40.25 -2.31
CA GLU A 74 3.81 -40.91 -3.59
C GLU A 74 4.71 -42.11 -3.90
N CYS A 75 5.93 -42.15 -3.36
CA CYS A 75 6.87 -43.26 -3.57
C CYS A 75 6.30 -44.60 -3.12
N LYS A 76 6.14 -45.55 -4.06
CA LYS A 76 5.55 -46.88 -3.80
C LYS A 76 6.42 -47.79 -2.93
N HIS A 77 7.74 -47.58 -2.93
CA HIS A 77 8.71 -48.44 -2.23
C HIS A 77 8.89 -48.11 -0.75
N LEU A 78 8.28 -47.02 -0.26
CA LEU A 78 8.40 -46.59 1.13
C LEU A 78 7.30 -47.18 2.00
N GLY A 79 7.69 -47.63 3.20
CA GLY A 79 6.78 -48.25 4.15
C GLY A 79 5.75 -47.28 4.76
N PRO A 80 4.61 -47.78 5.25
CA PRO A 80 3.49 -46.95 5.71
C PRO A 80 3.83 -46.07 6.92
N LYS A 81 4.78 -46.49 7.77
CA LYS A 81 5.25 -45.66 8.89
C LYS A 81 5.93 -44.38 8.41
N ILE A 82 6.79 -44.48 7.39
CA ILE A 82 7.52 -43.34 6.81
C ILE A 82 6.52 -42.40 6.11
N LYS A 83 5.55 -42.96 5.40
CA LYS A 83 4.48 -42.16 4.75
C LYS A 83 3.64 -41.38 5.75
N ARG A 84 3.22 -42.00 6.85
CA ARG A 84 2.47 -41.30 7.91
C ARG A 84 3.30 -40.17 8.55
N GLN A 85 4.59 -40.39 8.80
CA GLN A 85 5.45 -39.33 9.30
C GLN A 85 5.55 -38.18 8.29
N ALA A 86 5.75 -38.50 7.00
CA ALA A 86 5.82 -37.49 5.95
C ALA A 86 4.50 -36.71 5.79
N GLU A 87 3.34 -37.35 6.00
CA GLU A 87 2.04 -36.69 6.02
C GLU A 87 1.91 -35.71 7.19
N MET A 88 2.38 -36.08 8.38
CA MET A 88 2.39 -35.20 9.55
C MET A 88 3.31 -33.99 9.34
N ASP A 89 4.55 -34.24 8.90
CA ASP A 89 5.51 -33.17 8.61
C ASP A 89 4.98 -32.24 7.50
N ARG A 90 4.29 -32.78 6.49
CA ARG A 90 3.71 -31.99 5.40
C ARG A 90 2.65 -31.03 5.93
N GLU A 91 1.80 -31.50 6.84
CA GLU A 91 0.76 -30.66 7.44
C GLU A 91 1.36 -29.53 8.28
N GLU A 92 2.42 -29.82 9.05
CA GLU A 92 3.16 -28.78 9.78
C GLU A 92 3.75 -27.72 8.82
N HIS A 93 4.38 -28.14 7.72
CA HIS A 93 4.90 -27.21 6.72
C HIS A 93 3.81 -26.41 6.00
N ARG A 94 2.61 -26.98 5.83
CA ARG A 94 1.43 -26.25 5.33
C ARG A 94 0.98 -25.17 6.31
N GLU A 95 1.00 -25.44 7.61
CA GLU A 95 0.71 -24.41 8.62
C GLU A 95 1.71 -23.26 8.56
N TYR A 96 3.01 -23.56 8.44
CA TYR A 96 4.05 -22.52 8.24
C TYR A 96 3.83 -21.72 6.96
N LEU A 97 3.47 -22.38 5.87
CA LEU A 97 3.16 -21.73 4.59
C LEU A 97 1.99 -20.74 4.71
N LEU A 98 0.90 -21.17 5.36
CA LEU A 98 -0.28 -20.34 5.58
C LEU A 98 0.03 -19.16 6.50
N SER A 99 0.78 -19.40 7.58
CA SER A 99 1.20 -18.38 8.53
C SER A 99 2.09 -17.32 7.87
N ALA A 100 3.10 -17.74 7.10
CA ALA A 100 3.97 -16.84 6.35
C ALA A 100 3.18 -16.03 5.30
N SER A 101 2.28 -16.68 4.56
CA SER A 101 1.45 -16.01 3.55
C SER A 101 0.52 -14.97 4.17
N SER A 102 -0.08 -15.28 5.33
CA SER A 102 -0.91 -14.33 6.07
C SER A 102 -0.10 -13.14 6.57
N ALA A 103 1.09 -13.39 7.15
CA ALA A 103 1.98 -12.33 7.64
C ALA A 103 2.43 -11.39 6.51
N ILE A 104 2.82 -11.95 5.36
CA ILE A 104 3.17 -11.17 4.14
C ILE A 104 2.01 -10.25 3.74
N GLN A 105 0.80 -10.78 3.65
CA GLN A 105 -0.36 -10.00 3.24
C GLN A 105 -0.67 -8.87 4.24
N GLN A 106 -0.57 -9.14 5.55
CA GLN A 106 -0.78 -8.12 6.58
C GLN A 106 0.28 -7.02 6.52
N LEU A 107 1.56 -7.37 6.31
CA LEU A 107 2.63 -6.39 6.14
C LEU A 107 2.36 -5.45 4.96
N TYR A 108 1.86 -5.96 3.83
CA TYR A 108 1.46 -5.11 2.70
C TYR A 108 0.29 -4.18 3.06
N VAL A 109 -0.73 -4.67 3.79
CA VAL A 109 -1.83 -3.82 4.25
C VAL A 109 -1.32 -2.69 5.13
N ASP A 110 -0.47 -3.00 6.11
CA ASP A 110 0.10 -1.99 7.00
C ASP A 110 0.97 -0.98 6.25
N TYR A 111 1.80 -1.45 5.31
CA TYR A 111 2.67 -0.60 4.49
C TYR A 111 1.87 0.42 3.67
N PHE A 112 0.92 -0.06 2.85
CA PHE A 112 0.09 0.83 2.05
C PHE A 112 -0.83 1.69 2.93
N GLY A 113 -1.31 1.15 4.06
CA GLY A 113 -2.10 1.89 5.03
C GLY A 113 -1.34 3.10 5.60
N ARG A 114 -0.06 2.94 5.96
CA ARG A 114 0.79 4.03 6.45
C ARG A 114 1.02 5.10 5.38
N MET A 115 1.35 4.71 4.15
CA MET A 115 1.53 5.66 3.04
C MET A 115 0.25 6.45 2.74
N VAL A 116 -0.91 5.76 2.72
CA VAL A 116 -2.22 6.41 2.56
C VAL A 116 -2.46 7.43 3.66
N GLY A 117 -2.11 7.12 4.91
CA GLY A 117 -2.25 8.05 6.04
C GLY A 117 -1.43 9.32 5.87
N ILE A 118 -0.17 9.19 5.45
CA ILE A 118 0.74 10.33 5.22
C ILE A 118 0.23 11.20 4.06
N LEU A 119 -0.09 10.60 2.90
CA LEU A 119 -0.61 11.31 1.73
C LEU A 119 -1.95 11.98 2.02
N ALA A 120 -2.86 11.31 2.74
CA ALA A 120 -4.14 11.90 3.13
C ALA A 120 -3.94 13.12 4.03
N GLY A 121 -2.96 13.08 4.93
CA GLY A 121 -2.54 14.23 5.73
C GLY A 121 -2.06 15.40 4.87
N GLN A 122 -1.18 15.16 3.90
CA GLN A 122 -0.71 16.21 2.98
C GLN A 122 -1.84 16.82 2.16
N VAL A 123 -2.72 15.99 1.58
CA VAL A 123 -3.88 16.45 0.81
C VAL A 123 -4.83 17.28 1.68
N ALA A 124 -5.13 16.83 2.90
CA ALA A 124 -6.01 17.55 3.82
C ALA A 124 -5.45 18.94 4.15
N ARG A 125 -4.14 19.03 4.43
CA ARG A 125 -3.48 20.32 4.69
C ARG A 125 -3.50 21.22 3.45
N ALA A 126 -3.18 20.70 2.26
CA ALA A 126 -3.21 21.48 1.03
C ALA A 126 -4.62 21.98 0.67
N VAL A 127 -5.67 21.19 0.94
CA VAL A 127 -7.07 21.63 0.80
C VAL A 127 -7.43 22.72 1.82
N ALA A 128 -6.96 22.62 3.06
CA ALA A 128 -7.17 23.65 4.06
C ALA A 128 -6.54 24.99 3.63
N ASP A 129 -5.34 24.95 3.07
CA ASP A 129 -4.67 26.16 2.56
C ASP A 129 -5.39 26.73 1.33
N GLN A 130 -5.93 25.88 0.45
CA GLN A 130 -6.77 26.32 -0.66
C GLN A 130 -8.02 27.07 -0.20
N LYS A 131 -8.62 26.63 0.92
CA LYS A 131 -9.75 27.34 1.53
C LYS A 131 -9.32 28.64 2.20
N ARG A 132 -8.12 28.69 2.81
CA ARG A 132 -7.61 29.86 3.54
C ARG A 132 -7.20 31.00 2.60
N TYR A 133 -6.47 30.71 1.53
CA TYR A 133 -5.91 31.73 0.63
C TYR A 133 -6.73 31.93 -0.65
N GLY A 134 -7.69 31.06 -0.92
CA GLY A 134 -8.50 31.08 -2.13
C GLY A 134 -7.82 30.37 -3.31
N ARG A 135 -8.65 29.87 -4.22
CA ARG A 135 -8.22 29.06 -5.36
C ARG A 135 -7.27 29.81 -6.30
N ASN A 136 -7.62 31.04 -6.67
CA ASN A 136 -6.86 31.84 -7.64
C ASN A 136 -5.45 32.19 -7.13
N ALA A 137 -5.31 32.44 -5.82
CA ALA A 137 -4.00 32.73 -5.22
C ALA A 137 -3.09 31.49 -5.26
N ILE A 138 -3.63 30.31 -4.95
CA ILE A 138 -2.91 29.04 -5.04
C ILE A 138 -2.53 28.71 -6.48
N GLU A 139 -3.42 28.93 -7.45
CA GLU A 139 -3.14 28.69 -8.87
C GLU A 139 -1.95 29.53 -9.36
N ARG A 140 -1.88 30.82 -8.97
CA ARG A 140 -0.74 31.70 -9.32
C ARG A 140 0.61 31.22 -8.75
N THR A 141 0.62 30.54 -7.62
CA THR A 141 1.85 29.99 -7.04
C THR A 141 2.25 28.61 -7.60
N GLY A 142 1.45 28.03 -8.50
CA GLY A 142 1.67 26.68 -9.02
C GLY A 142 1.33 25.54 -8.04
N ALA A 143 0.90 25.86 -6.82
CA ALA A 143 0.55 24.87 -5.79
C ALA A 143 -0.72 24.06 -6.11
N SER A 144 -1.55 24.51 -7.07
CA SER A 144 -2.69 23.73 -7.58
C SER A 144 -2.25 22.42 -8.24
N ASN A 145 -1.17 22.47 -9.05
CA ASN A 145 -0.59 21.30 -9.71
C ASN A 145 -0.09 20.27 -8.70
N ARG A 146 0.49 20.74 -7.58
CA ARG A 146 0.90 19.88 -6.47
C ARG A 146 -0.29 19.17 -5.83
N LEU A 147 -1.38 19.89 -5.55
CA LEU A 147 -2.57 19.30 -4.93
C LEU A 147 -3.17 18.18 -5.81
N ASP A 148 -3.27 18.40 -7.12
CA ASP A 148 -3.78 17.39 -8.04
C ASP A 148 -2.85 16.18 -8.17
N ARG A 149 -1.52 16.40 -8.17
CA ARG A 149 -0.52 15.32 -8.08
C ARG A 149 -0.72 14.48 -6.81
N LEU A 150 -0.82 15.12 -5.64
CA LEU A 150 -1.02 14.44 -4.36
C LEU A 150 -2.35 13.66 -4.33
N ARG A 151 -3.42 14.21 -4.90
CA ARG A 151 -4.71 13.52 -5.01
C ARG A 151 -4.63 12.26 -5.87
N ARG A 152 -3.91 12.32 -7.00
CA ARG A 152 -3.67 11.14 -7.85
C ARG A 152 -2.86 10.08 -7.10
N GLN A 153 -1.76 10.45 -6.48
CA GLN A 153 -0.94 9.54 -5.67
C GLN A 153 -1.76 8.90 -4.55
N LEU A 154 -2.60 9.68 -3.86
CA LEU A 154 -3.48 9.17 -2.81
C LEU A 154 -4.49 8.15 -3.35
N CYS A 155 -5.15 8.43 -4.48
CA CYS A 155 -6.09 7.48 -5.10
C CYS A 155 -5.38 6.17 -5.46
N GLN A 156 -4.19 6.25 -6.05
CA GLN A 156 -3.37 5.07 -6.41
C GLN A 156 -3.02 4.24 -5.18
N LYS A 157 -2.46 4.87 -4.13
CA LYS A 157 -2.10 4.17 -2.88
C LYS A 157 -3.30 3.60 -2.14
N ARG A 158 -4.46 4.25 -2.19
CA ARG A 158 -5.71 3.69 -1.64
C ARG A 158 -6.17 2.45 -2.40
N ILE A 159 -6.09 2.46 -3.73
CA ILE A 159 -6.42 1.27 -4.54
C ILE A 159 -5.48 0.11 -4.20
N GLU A 160 -4.17 0.35 -4.07
CA GLU A 160 -3.18 -0.65 -3.65
C GLU A 160 -3.55 -1.22 -2.26
N HIS A 161 -3.78 -0.36 -1.27
CA HIS A 161 -4.18 -0.75 0.08
C HIS A 161 -5.47 -1.59 0.09
N LEU A 162 -6.51 -1.15 -0.63
CA LEU A 162 -7.79 -1.85 -0.71
C LEU A 162 -7.66 -3.19 -1.43
N ASN A 163 -6.80 -3.31 -2.45
CA ASN A 163 -6.53 -4.58 -3.12
C ASN A 163 -5.84 -5.59 -2.19
N CYS A 164 -4.90 -5.14 -1.35
CA CYS A 164 -4.29 -6.01 -0.34
C CYS A 164 -5.33 -6.53 0.66
N ARG A 165 -6.18 -5.64 1.18
CA ARG A 165 -7.31 -6.04 2.06
C ARG A 165 -8.27 -7.00 1.37
N LYS A 166 -8.58 -6.75 0.09
CA LYS A 166 -9.44 -7.62 -0.72
C LYS A 166 -8.83 -9.01 -0.87
N SER A 167 -7.52 -9.11 -1.13
CA SER A 167 -6.82 -10.38 -1.28
C SER A 167 -6.93 -11.24 -0.02
N ILE A 168 -6.76 -10.64 1.16
CA ILE A 168 -6.93 -11.33 2.45
C ILE A 168 -8.36 -11.86 2.61
N LEU A 169 -9.36 -11.02 2.31
CA LEU A 169 -10.76 -11.43 2.42
C LEU A 169 -11.13 -12.57 1.46
N GLN A 170 -10.52 -12.61 0.27
CA GLN A 170 -10.75 -13.66 -0.71
C GLN A 170 -10.17 -15.01 -0.29
N THR A 171 -9.06 -15.03 0.45
CA THR A 171 -8.40 -16.26 0.87
C THR A 171 -8.99 -16.91 2.12
N SER A 172 -9.82 -16.20 2.88
CA SER A 172 -10.27 -16.67 4.20
C SER A 172 -11.79 -16.86 4.30
N ASP A 173 -12.48 -17.11 3.17
CA ASP A 173 -13.93 -17.34 3.08
C ASP A 173 -14.77 -16.35 3.90
N HIS A 174 -14.37 -15.07 3.87
CA HIS A 174 -15.01 -14.02 4.66
C HIS A 174 -16.36 -13.59 4.07
N ASP A 175 -17.13 -12.85 4.90
CA ASP A 175 -18.43 -12.26 4.56
C ASP A 175 -18.44 -11.65 3.15
N LYS A 176 -19.20 -12.26 2.25
CA LYS A 176 -19.37 -11.80 0.86
C LYS A 176 -19.75 -10.31 0.77
N GLN A 177 -20.50 -9.81 1.75
CA GLN A 177 -20.84 -8.39 1.88
C GLN A 177 -19.61 -7.50 2.04
N GLN A 178 -18.66 -7.86 2.91
CA GLN A 178 -17.42 -7.09 3.11
C GLN A 178 -16.55 -7.11 1.86
N LEU A 179 -16.48 -8.25 1.16
CA LEU A 179 -15.75 -8.35 -0.10
C LEU A 179 -16.34 -7.43 -1.19
N ILE A 180 -17.67 -7.41 -1.32
CA ILE A 180 -18.37 -6.51 -2.26
C ILE A 180 -18.16 -5.05 -1.86
N GLN A 181 -18.18 -4.72 -0.57
CA GLN A 181 -17.90 -3.37 -0.08
C GLN A 181 -16.49 -2.92 -0.48
N LEU A 182 -15.46 -3.75 -0.26
CA LEU A 182 -14.10 -3.41 -0.70
C LEU A 182 -14.00 -3.23 -2.22
N ARG A 183 -14.70 -4.06 -3.00
CA ARG A 183 -14.75 -3.89 -4.47
C ARG A 183 -15.39 -2.56 -4.86
N LEU A 184 -16.45 -2.14 -4.18
CA LEU A 184 -17.08 -0.83 -4.37
C LEU A 184 -16.11 0.30 -4.03
N ASP A 185 -15.43 0.23 -2.89
CA ASP A 185 -14.47 1.25 -2.46
C ASP A 185 -13.33 1.42 -3.48
N ILE A 186 -12.81 0.30 -4.02
CA ILE A 186 -11.80 0.31 -5.09
C ILE A 186 -12.33 1.04 -6.34
N LEU A 187 -13.57 0.77 -6.74
CA LEU A 187 -14.18 1.41 -7.89
C LEU A 187 -14.41 2.91 -7.67
N VAL A 188 -14.75 3.32 -6.45
CA VAL A 188 -14.90 4.73 -6.06
C VAL A 188 -13.57 5.48 -6.15
N GLU A 189 -12.48 4.90 -5.64
CA GLU A 189 -11.15 5.50 -5.73
C GLU A 189 -10.66 5.54 -7.20
N ARG A 190 -10.92 4.49 -7.98
CA ARG A 190 -10.65 4.49 -9.44
C ARG A 190 -11.43 5.58 -10.16
N GLN A 191 -12.69 5.79 -9.81
CA GLN A 191 -13.51 6.85 -10.40
C GLN A 191 -12.93 8.23 -10.08
N SER A 192 -12.43 8.40 -8.86
CA SER A 192 -11.78 9.65 -8.43
C SER A 192 -10.49 9.91 -9.20
N SER A 193 -9.64 8.88 -9.40
CA SER A 193 -8.45 8.98 -10.26
C SER A 193 -8.81 9.37 -11.69
N LEU A 194 -9.76 8.68 -12.33
CA LEU A 194 -10.17 8.95 -13.71
C LEU A 194 -10.71 10.38 -13.88
N ARG A 195 -11.40 10.92 -12.86
CA ARG A 195 -11.87 12.32 -12.87
C ARG A 195 -10.71 13.32 -12.85
N LEU A 196 -9.65 13.03 -12.08
CA LEU A 196 -8.46 13.89 -12.03
C LEU A 196 -7.70 13.85 -13.36
N ASP A 197 -7.58 12.68 -13.97
CA ASP A 197 -6.91 12.51 -15.27
C ASP A 197 -7.69 13.23 -16.38
N LEU A 198 -9.03 13.09 -16.39
CA LEU A 198 -9.90 13.80 -17.32
C LEU A 198 -9.81 15.32 -17.13
N ALA A 199 -9.83 15.81 -15.88
CA ALA A 199 -9.71 17.24 -15.60
C ALA A 199 -8.39 17.82 -16.13
N GLN A 200 -7.29 17.08 -16.00
CA GLN A 200 -6.00 17.50 -16.54
C GLN A 200 -5.99 17.57 -18.08
N LEU A 201 -6.59 16.58 -18.76
CA LEU A 201 -6.66 16.59 -20.22
C LEU A 201 -7.58 17.70 -20.75
N LEU A 202 -8.68 18.02 -20.06
CA LEU A 202 -9.55 19.13 -20.44
C LEU A 202 -8.82 20.48 -20.35
N VAL A 203 -7.95 20.67 -19.35
CA VAL A 203 -7.13 21.88 -19.26
C VAL A 203 -6.15 21.95 -20.44
N LYS A 204 -5.55 20.82 -20.83
CA LYS A 204 -4.64 20.74 -21.99
C LYS A 204 -5.32 21.05 -23.31
N ASP A 205 -6.54 20.54 -23.51
CA ASP A 205 -7.36 20.80 -24.72
C ASP A 205 -7.78 22.28 -24.81
N GLN A 206 -7.84 23.00 -23.68
CA GLN A 206 -8.13 24.44 -23.64
C GLN A 206 -6.87 25.31 -23.81
N SER A 207 -5.72 24.88 -23.29
CA SER A 207 -4.47 25.65 -23.39
C SER A 207 -3.85 25.58 -24.79
N SER A 208 -4.07 24.49 -25.53
CA SER A 208 -3.58 24.34 -26.91
C SER A 208 -4.11 25.44 -27.86
N ASP A 209 -5.29 25.99 -27.58
CA ASP A 209 -5.88 27.07 -28.39
C ASP A 209 -5.23 28.44 -28.09
N PHE A 210 -4.67 28.63 -26.90
CA PHE A 210 -3.97 29.87 -26.51
C PHE A 210 -2.49 29.83 -26.92
N ASP A 211 -1.80 28.71 -26.69
CA ASP A 211 -0.38 28.56 -27.06
C ASP A 211 -0.17 28.60 -28.58
N ALA A 212 -1.20 28.26 -29.37
CA ALA A 212 -1.16 28.40 -30.82
C ALA A 212 -0.93 29.87 -31.23
N ILE A 213 -1.61 30.82 -30.59
CA ILE A 213 -1.55 32.26 -30.93
C ILE A 213 -0.14 32.83 -30.75
N ASP A 214 0.55 32.45 -29.65
CA ASP A 214 1.92 32.90 -29.37
C ASP A 214 2.98 32.20 -30.23
N PHE A 215 2.67 31.02 -30.79
CA PHE A 215 3.61 30.26 -31.63
C PHE A 215 3.71 30.81 -33.06
N TYR A 216 2.66 31.48 -33.56
CA TYR A 216 2.63 32.05 -34.91
C TYR A 216 3.56 33.27 -35.07
N ASP A 217 3.96 33.95 -33.99
CA ASP A 217 4.85 35.11 -34.02
C ASP A 217 6.34 34.76 -34.30
N ALA A 218 6.73 33.48 -34.18
CA ALA A 218 8.13 33.03 -34.25
C ALA A 218 8.52 32.30 -35.55
N VAL A 219 7.63 32.20 -36.54
CA VAL A 219 7.85 31.37 -37.73
C VAL A 219 8.33 32.21 -38.92
N GLU A 220 9.54 31.92 -39.40
CA GLU A 220 10.23 32.70 -40.44
C GLU A 220 9.77 32.42 -41.89
N SER A 221 8.95 31.37 -42.13
CA SER A 221 8.54 30.95 -43.48
C SER A 221 7.10 30.40 -43.56
N PRO A 222 6.31 30.76 -44.61
CA PRO A 222 4.96 30.26 -44.88
C PRO A 222 4.78 28.74 -44.86
N GLU A 223 5.78 27.98 -45.30
CA GLU A 223 5.71 26.52 -45.40
C GLU A 223 5.77 25.80 -44.05
N HIS A 224 6.39 26.45 -43.05
CA HIS A 224 6.51 25.90 -41.70
C HIS A 224 5.19 25.94 -40.92
N PHE A 225 4.31 26.90 -41.24
CA PHE A 225 2.97 26.97 -40.63
C PHE A 225 2.13 25.73 -40.92
N TYR A 226 2.14 25.23 -42.17
CA TYR A 226 1.36 24.05 -42.54
C TYR A 226 1.79 22.79 -41.78
N LEU A 227 3.10 22.63 -41.55
CA LEU A 227 3.66 21.51 -40.77
C LEU A 227 3.25 21.61 -39.29
N ILE A 228 3.33 22.81 -38.72
CA ILE A 228 2.93 23.08 -37.34
C ILE A 228 1.42 22.86 -37.16
N ASP A 229 0.58 23.39 -38.05
CA ASP A 229 -0.87 23.20 -38.02
C ASP A 229 -1.25 21.72 -38.07
N LYS A 230 -0.61 20.97 -38.96
CA LYS A 230 -0.82 19.52 -39.06
C LYS A 230 -0.40 18.79 -37.78
N GLN A 231 0.72 19.19 -37.19
CA GLN A 231 1.20 18.62 -35.93
C GLN A 231 0.26 18.95 -34.77
N MET A 232 -0.15 20.21 -34.62
CA MET A 232 -1.08 20.65 -33.57
C MET A 232 -2.45 20.00 -33.72
N ALA A 233 -2.98 19.92 -34.94
CA ALA A 233 -4.22 19.21 -35.22
C ALA A 233 -4.13 17.73 -34.81
N SER A 234 -3.01 17.06 -35.13
CA SER A 234 -2.80 15.67 -34.72
C SER A 234 -2.71 15.50 -33.21
N GLN A 235 -2.05 16.42 -32.50
CA GLN A 235 -1.94 16.39 -31.04
C GLN A 235 -3.30 16.64 -30.37
N ASN A 236 -4.08 17.60 -30.87
CA ASN A 236 -5.42 17.89 -30.37
C ASN A 236 -6.37 16.70 -30.61
N GLU A 237 -6.28 16.05 -31.77
CA GLU A 237 -7.05 14.84 -32.05
C GLU A 237 -6.68 13.71 -31.09
N MET A 238 -5.39 13.52 -30.79
CA MET A 238 -4.93 12.54 -29.80
C MET A 238 -5.49 12.83 -28.39
N VAL A 239 -5.46 14.09 -27.94
CA VAL A 239 -6.00 14.51 -26.63
C VAL A 239 -7.51 14.26 -26.57
N ARG A 240 -8.26 14.64 -27.61
CA ARG A 240 -9.73 14.41 -27.69
C ARG A 240 -10.09 12.92 -27.72
N ALA A 241 -9.29 12.11 -28.42
CA ALA A 241 -9.44 10.66 -28.41
C ALA A 241 -9.18 10.08 -27.01
N GLU A 242 -8.18 10.58 -26.29
CA GLU A 242 -7.89 10.16 -24.92
C GLU A 242 -9.00 10.56 -23.93
N ILE A 243 -9.53 11.79 -24.04
CA ILE A 243 -10.69 12.24 -23.26
C ILE A 243 -11.88 11.31 -23.49
N SER A 244 -12.16 10.96 -24.74
CA SER A 244 -13.25 10.04 -25.09
C SER A 244 -13.05 8.65 -24.47
N ARG A 245 -11.83 8.12 -24.53
CA ARG A 245 -11.46 6.85 -23.86
C ARG A 245 -11.63 6.91 -22.34
N LEU A 246 -11.25 8.01 -21.70
CA LEU A 246 -11.44 8.19 -20.26
C LEU A 246 -12.92 8.26 -19.88
N LYS A 247 -13.74 8.99 -20.63
CA LYS A 247 -15.19 9.04 -20.43
C LYS A 247 -15.82 7.65 -20.52
N GLU A 248 -15.39 6.85 -21.48
CA GLU A 248 -15.85 5.46 -21.61
C GLU A 248 -15.43 4.60 -20.41
N LYS A 249 -14.16 4.68 -19.98
CA LYS A 249 -13.68 3.98 -18.77
C LYS A 249 -14.50 4.38 -17.52
N MET A 250 -14.83 5.66 -17.38
CA MET A 250 -15.67 6.17 -16.30
C MET A 250 -17.10 5.61 -16.37
N ALA A 251 -17.70 5.53 -17.56
CA ALA A 251 -19.02 4.95 -17.75
C ALA A 251 -19.04 3.45 -17.37
N ARG A 252 -18.04 2.68 -17.83
CA ARG A 252 -17.87 1.26 -17.47
C ARG A 252 -17.69 1.07 -15.96
N ASN A 253 -16.90 1.93 -15.31
CA ASN A 253 -16.71 1.91 -13.85
C ASN A 253 -18.03 2.20 -13.12
N ALA A 254 -18.76 3.24 -13.51
CA ALA A 254 -20.08 3.57 -12.94
C ALA A 254 -21.09 2.41 -13.09
N GLN A 255 -21.09 1.73 -14.25
CA GLN A 255 -21.91 0.53 -14.46
C GLN A 255 -21.52 -0.61 -13.50
N GLN A 256 -20.22 -0.85 -13.30
CA GLN A 256 -19.75 -1.85 -12.33
C GLN A 256 -20.15 -1.49 -10.90
N GLN A 257 -20.06 -0.22 -10.50
CA GLN A 257 -20.53 0.25 -9.19
C GLN A 257 -22.02 -0.01 -9.00
N ALA A 258 -22.85 0.29 -10.00
CA ALA A 258 -24.29 0.06 -9.94
C ALA A 258 -24.62 -1.43 -9.75
N ARG A 259 -23.94 -2.32 -10.48
CA ARG A 259 -24.10 -3.78 -10.34
C ARG A 259 -23.75 -4.26 -8.92
N LEU A 260 -22.61 -3.84 -8.39
CA LEU A 260 -22.17 -4.25 -7.06
C LEU A 260 -23.05 -3.66 -5.94
N ARG A 261 -23.58 -2.44 -6.09
CA ARG A 261 -24.55 -1.86 -5.15
C ARG A 261 -25.84 -2.68 -5.10
N LEU A 262 -26.34 -3.10 -6.26
CA LEU A 262 -27.53 -3.93 -6.37
C LEU A 262 -27.29 -5.33 -5.78
N GLU A 263 -26.12 -5.92 -6.02
CA GLU A 263 -25.71 -7.19 -5.40
C GLU A 263 -25.64 -7.08 -3.87
N LEU A 264 -25.01 -6.01 -3.35
CA LEU A 264 -24.90 -5.75 -1.92
C LEU A 264 -26.28 -5.59 -1.28
N ALA A 265 -27.18 -4.81 -1.91
CA ALA A 265 -28.55 -4.62 -1.42
C ALA A 265 -29.31 -5.95 -1.34
N LYS A 266 -29.19 -6.81 -2.36
CA LYS A 266 -29.79 -8.16 -2.35
C LYS A 266 -29.27 -9.02 -1.20
N LEU A 267 -27.96 -8.98 -0.92
CA LEU A 267 -27.38 -9.72 0.19
C LEU A 267 -27.83 -9.18 1.55
N GLN A 268 -28.01 -7.86 1.68
CA GLN A 268 -28.51 -7.24 2.90
C GLN A 268 -29.97 -7.60 3.17
N ILE A 269 -30.82 -7.59 2.14
CA ILE A 269 -32.23 -8.02 2.25
C ILE A 269 -32.30 -9.48 2.71
N ARG A 270 -31.59 -10.39 2.02
CA ARG A 270 -31.53 -11.82 2.41
C ARG A 270 -31.05 -12.03 3.84
N SER A 271 -30.07 -11.24 4.30
CA SER A 271 -29.59 -11.33 5.69
C SER A 271 -30.64 -10.86 6.70
N LYS A 272 -31.46 -9.85 6.37
CA LYS A 272 -32.55 -9.38 7.22
C LYS A 272 -33.69 -10.41 7.28
N ASP A 273 -34.04 -11.00 6.14
CA ASP A 273 -35.08 -12.03 6.06
C ASP A 273 -34.74 -13.28 6.91
N GLN A 274 -33.46 -13.65 6.97
CA GLN A 274 -32.94 -14.73 7.82
C GLN A 274 -32.97 -14.42 9.32
N ILE A 275 -32.89 -13.14 9.72
CA ILE A 275 -32.96 -12.71 11.12
C ILE A 275 -34.42 -12.69 11.61
N SER A 276 -35.37 -12.45 10.71
CA SER A 276 -36.81 -12.50 11.01
C SER A 276 -37.39 -13.92 11.12
N GLN A 277 -36.62 -14.96 10.82
CA GLN A 277 -36.98 -16.35 11.15
C GLN A 277 -36.22 -16.80 12.40
N PRO A 278 -36.89 -17.42 13.41
CA PRO A 278 -36.21 -17.89 14.61
C PRO A 278 -35.30 -19.06 14.25
N SER A 279 -34.00 -18.80 14.11
CA SER A 279 -32.98 -19.82 13.86
C SER A 279 -32.21 -20.12 15.16
N SER A 280 -32.29 -21.38 15.58
CA SER A 280 -31.57 -21.98 16.70
C SER A 280 -30.09 -22.19 16.33
N LEU A 281 -29.29 -21.12 16.38
CA LEU A 281 -27.82 -21.22 16.34
C LEU A 281 -27.24 -20.70 17.65
N SER A 282 -26.61 -21.60 18.41
CA SER A 282 -26.08 -21.34 19.75
C SER A 282 -25.02 -20.23 19.73
N ARG A 283 -25.10 -19.33 20.72
CA ARG A 283 -24.12 -18.28 21.04
C ARG A 283 -22.69 -18.83 21.21
N ASP A 284 -22.53 -20.12 21.44
CA ASP A 284 -21.25 -20.75 21.73
C ASP A 284 -20.30 -20.85 20.53
N ASP A 285 -20.78 -20.97 19.30
CA ASP A 285 -19.87 -21.23 18.17
C ASP A 285 -19.20 -19.96 17.64
N LYS A 286 -19.89 -18.82 17.69
CA LYS A 286 -19.30 -17.50 17.38
C LYS A 286 -18.25 -17.09 18.40
N THR A 287 -18.47 -17.43 19.68
CA THR A 287 -17.54 -17.11 20.77
C THR A 287 -16.31 -18.01 20.75
N LYS A 288 -16.44 -19.29 20.35
CA LYS A 288 -15.29 -20.21 20.15
C LYS A 288 -14.34 -19.73 19.06
N LEU A 289 -14.84 -19.29 17.90
CA LEU A 289 -14.00 -18.82 16.80
C LEU A 289 -13.26 -17.52 17.14
N GLN A 290 -13.92 -16.60 17.86
CA GLN A 290 -13.28 -15.38 18.37
C GLN A 290 -12.20 -15.67 19.42
N ARG A 291 -12.44 -16.65 20.32
CA ARG A 291 -11.44 -17.11 21.28
C ARG A 291 -10.23 -17.73 20.58
N PHE A 292 -10.45 -18.61 19.60
CA PHE A 292 -9.37 -19.23 18.81
C PHE A 292 -8.48 -18.19 18.11
N ARG A 293 -9.08 -17.17 17.48
CA ARG A 293 -8.34 -16.08 16.82
C ARG A 293 -7.53 -15.22 17.80
N ARG A 294 -8.08 -14.96 18.99
CA ARG A 294 -7.37 -14.22 20.04
C ARG A 294 -6.20 -15.03 20.60
N GLU A 295 -6.38 -16.33 20.77
CA GLU A 295 -5.40 -17.24 21.34
C GLU A 295 -4.23 -17.52 20.38
N THR A 296 -4.51 -17.68 19.09
CA THR A 296 -3.49 -17.76 18.03
C THR A 296 -2.65 -16.49 17.93
N PHE A 297 -3.27 -15.31 18.00
CA PHE A 297 -2.54 -14.03 18.01
C PHE A 297 -1.62 -13.89 19.24
N ILE A 298 -2.06 -14.36 20.42
CA ILE A 298 -1.24 -14.35 21.64
C ILE A 298 -0.06 -15.33 21.52
N ARG A 299 -0.26 -16.53 20.95
CA ARG A 299 0.83 -17.49 20.69
C ARG A 299 1.88 -16.91 19.75
N LEU A 300 1.47 -16.26 18.66
CA LEU A 300 2.38 -15.61 17.72
C LEU A 300 3.21 -14.49 18.37
N LYS A 301 2.60 -13.66 19.22
CA LYS A 301 3.34 -12.65 20.01
C LYS A 301 4.35 -13.29 20.96
N ARG A 302 3.98 -14.37 21.65
CA ARG A 302 4.89 -15.08 22.57
C ARG A 302 6.04 -15.75 21.84
N TYR A 303 5.78 -16.35 20.68
CA TYR A 303 6.81 -16.94 19.83
C TYR A 303 7.81 -15.88 19.35
N ARG A 304 7.31 -14.73 18.89
CA ARG A 304 8.15 -13.59 18.49
C ARG A 304 8.98 -13.04 19.65
N MET A 305 8.40 -12.92 20.85
CA MET A 305 9.15 -12.51 22.05
C MET A 305 10.23 -13.54 22.42
N LYS A 306 9.96 -14.83 22.30
CA LYS A 306 10.95 -15.88 22.53
C LYS A 306 12.08 -15.84 21.51
N GLN A 307 11.78 -15.60 20.23
CA GLN A 307 12.81 -15.44 19.20
C GLN A 307 13.70 -14.22 19.48
N MET A 308 13.12 -13.07 19.81
CA MET A 308 13.91 -11.88 20.17
C MET A 308 14.76 -12.08 21.42
N LEU A 309 14.27 -12.84 22.42
CA LEU A 309 15.06 -13.20 23.61
C LEU A 309 16.18 -14.19 23.28
N HIS A 310 15.95 -15.12 22.35
CA HIS A 310 16.96 -16.07 21.91
C HIS A 310 18.04 -15.37 21.07
N GLU A 311 17.66 -14.42 20.21
CA GLU A 311 18.58 -13.55 19.47
C GLU A 311 19.41 -12.67 20.43
N GLN A 312 18.81 -12.14 21.51
CA GLN A 312 19.55 -11.40 22.54
C GLN A 312 20.50 -12.26 23.39
N GLN A 313 20.18 -13.54 23.59
CA GLN A 313 21.07 -14.50 24.26
C GLN A 313 22.23 -14.91 23.37
N PHE A 314 22.01 -15.10 22.07
CA PHE A 314 23.09 -15.35 21.10
C PHE A 314 24.02 -14.13 20.91
N ASP A 315 23.50 -12.91 21.04
CA ASP A 315 24.33 -11.69 21.03
C ASP A 315 25.13 -11.49 22.34
N SER A 316 24.72 -12.11 23.46
CA SER A 316 25.46 -12.03 24.73
C SER A 316 26.42 -13.19 24.96
N ASP A 317 26.16 -14.36 24.36
CA ASP A 317 27.08 -15.51 24.40
C ASP A 317 28.21 -15.38 23.35
N SER A 318 28.06 -14.54 22.32
CA SER A 318 29.11 -14.28 21.31
C SER A 318 30.13 -13.20 21.70
N GLU A 319 29.90 -12.46 22.78
CA GLU A 319 30.93 -11.58 23.40
C GLU A 319 31.68 -12.26 24.58
N GLY A 320 31.36 -13.53 24.91
CA GLY A 320 31.90 -14.25 26.07
C GLY A 320 33.02 -15.26 25.79
N GLU A 321 33.31 -15.63 24.54
CA GLU A 321 34.26 -16.71 24.21
C GLU A 321 35.56 -16.26 23.51
N PHE A 322 35.91 -14.97 23.60
CA PHE A 322 37.16 -14.43 23.03
C PHE A 322 38.07 -13.74 24.05
N HIS A 323 38.15 -14.24 25.30
CA HIS A 323 39.10 -13.69 26.27
C HIS A 323 40.07 -14.65 26.99
N ASP A 324 40.01 -15.96 26.76
CA ASP A 324 40.91 -16.91 27.45
C ASP A 324 41.94 -17.56 26.51
N CYS A 325 42.92 -16.78 26.00
CA CYS A 325 44.14 -17.37 25.43
C CYS A 325 45.38 -16.45 25.29
N ILE A 326 45.39 -15.24 25.86
CA ILE A 326 46.61 -14.41 25.84
C ILE A 326 46.74 -13.70 27.18
N ASP A 327 47.39 -14.37 28.14
CA ASP A 327 48.16 -13.72 29.22
C ASP A 327 48.92 -14.80 30.00
N ASP A 328 50.01 -15.30 29.40
CA ASP A 328 51.00 -16.09 30.14
C ASP A 328 52.40 -15.95 29.53
N THR A 329 52.80 -14.72 29.26
CA THR A 329 54.21 -14.36 29.10
C THR A 329 54.34 -12.87 29.34
N LEU A 330 54.76 -12.50 30.55
CA LEU A 330 55.67 -11.38 30.86
C LEU A 330 55.78 -11.24 32.39
N LYS A 331 56.70 -11.98 32.99
CA LYS A 331 57.28 -11.63 34.29
C LYS A 331 58.26 -10.48 34.08
N PRO A 332 58.21 -9.38 34.87
CA PRO A 332 59.29 -8.40 34.88
C PRO A 332 60.42 -8.93 35.77
N ILE A 333 61.61 -9.09 35.19
CA ILE A 333 62.86 -9.18 35.94
C ILE A 333 63.28 -7.74 36.24
N THR A 334 63.37 -7.46 37.54
CA THR A 334 63.98 -6.31 38.21
C THR A 334 65.23 -5.76 37.51
N GLN A 335 65.27 -4.45 37.31
CA GLN A 335 66.19 -3.52 37.98
C GLN A 335 65.67 -2.09 37.94
#